data_AF-A0A9P7A4A6-F1
#
_entry.id   AF-A0A9P7A4A6-F1
#
_cell.length_a   1.000
_cell.length_b   1.000
_cell.length_c   1.000
_cell.angle_alpha   90.00
_cell.angle_beta   90.00
_cell.angle_gamma   90.00
#
_symmetry.space_group_name_H-M   'P 1'
#
loop_
_entity.id
_entity.type
_entity.pdbx_description
1 polymer ?
#
loop_
_entity_poly.entity_id
_entity_poly.type
_entity_poly.pdbx_seq_one_letter_code
_entity_poly.pdbx_strand_id
1 'polypeptide(L)'
;MILHDRLPDGASIAPIIIASDKTQLARFSASKSAYPVYLTLGNIPRAIRCKPEQHPSKEASSRAQRLFHESLRIILEPLKEAGRTGIEIIGGDDLVHLVFPIIACYVADYPEQYLATCLKYGTCPKCKARAEELAQTTLVIDAANINMNSNAAFRQHCMSQDVAGGVFEPFWLDFPHCDIYLAITSDVLHQLYQGVFKHIVEWHQKFMDDGELDQLIRALPPCYGVCHF
;
A
#
# COMPACT_ATOMS: atom_id res chain seq x y z
N MET A 1 -2.53 -19.60 3.69
CA MET A 1 -2.79 -20.16 5.04
C MET A 1 -4.11 -19.57 5.50
N ILE A 2 -5.15 -20.40 5.64
CA ILE A 2 -6.50 -19.92 5.99
C ILE A 2 -6.51 -19.69 7.50
N LEU A 3 -6.56 -18.42 7.92
CA LEU A 3 -6.47 -18.03 9.32
C LEU A 3 -7.62 -18.59 10.17
N HIS A 4 -8.75 -18.88 9.52
CA HIS A 4 -9.99 -19.33 10.14
C HIS A 4 -9.82 -20.62 10.96
N ASP A 5 -8.94 -21.53 10.52
CA ASP A 5 -8.72 -22.82 11.19
C ASP A 5 -7.90 -22.70 12.49
N ARG A 6 -7.42 -21.50 12.81
CA ARG A 6 -6.59 -21.21 14.00
C ARG A 6 -7.35 -20.41 15.06
N LEU A 7 -8.58 -20.02 14.79
CA LEU A 7 -9.40 -19.25 15.72
C LEU A 7 -10.22 -20.17 16.64
N PRO A 8 -10.60 -19.69 17.83
CA PRO A 8 -11.55 -20.41 18.68
C PRO A 8 -12.86 -20.71 17.95
N ASP A 9 -13.52 -21.80 18.32
CA ASP A 9 -14.83 -22.15 17.75
C ASP A 9 -15.83 -21.02 17.95
N GLY A 10 -16.52 -20.63 16.86
CA GLY A 10 -17.49 -19.54 16.86
C GLY A 10 -16.91 -18.13 16.73
N ALA A 11 -15.58 -17.97 16.70
CA ALA A 11 -14.94 -16.69 16.43
C ALA A 11 -14.98 -16.31 14.95
N SER A 12 -14.92 -15.02 14.66
CA SER A 12 -14.98 -14.45 13.31
C SER A 12 -13.79 -13.53 13.02
N ILE A 13 -13.42 -13.39 11.74
CA ILE A 13 -12.40 -12.44 11.30
C ILE A 13 -13.06 -11.17 10.81
N ALA A 14 -12.55 -10.02 11.26
CA ALA A 14 -12.84 -8.72 10.67
C ALA A 14 -11.65 -8.29 9.79
N PRO A 15 -11.67 -8.49 8.47
CA PRO A 15 -10.58 -8.06 7.61
C PRO A 15 -10.49 -6.53 7.62
N ILE A 16 -9.33 -5.98 7.97
CA ILE A 16 -9.05 -4.55 7.95
C ILE A 16 -8.40 -4.22 6.61
N ILE A 17 -8.98 -3.24 5.91
CA ILE A 17 -8.44 -2.66 4.68
C ILE A 17 -7.94 -1.27 5.04
N ILE A 18 -6.66 -1.03 4.81
CA ILE A 18 -6.01 0.26 4.96
C ILE A 18 -5.83 0.86 3.56
N ALA A 19 -6.03 2.16 3.41
CA ALA A 19 -5.62 2.87 2.22
C ALA A 19 -4.94 4.20 2.56
N SER A 20 -4.01 4.63 1.72
CA SER A 20 -3.38 5.95 1.84
C SER A 20 -3.22 6.56 0.46
N ASP A 21 -3.47 7.86 0.36
CA ASP A 21 -3.32 8.63 -0.88
C ASP A 21 -2.76 10.01 -0.57
N LYS A 22 -1.59 10.35 -1.11
CA LYS A 22 -0.98 11.66 -0.86
C LYS A 22 -1.81 12.78 -1.47
N THR A 23 -2.41 13.58 -0.60
CA THR A 23 -3.22 14.73 -1.01
C THR A 23 -2.45 16.03 -0.81
N GLN A 24 -2.43 16.90 -1.83
CA GLN A 24 -1.91 18.27 -1.67
C GLN A 24 -2.90 19.14 -0.90
N LEU A 25 -2.46 19.77 0.19
CA LEU A 25 -3.30 20.58 1.08
C LEU A 25 -3.59 21.98 0.52
N ALA A 26 -2.75 22.50 -0.40
CA ALA A 26 -2.97 23.78 -1.05
C ALA A 26 -2.38 23.78 -2.47
N ARG A 27 -3.21 24.08 -3.48
CA ARG A 27 -2.80 24.10 -4.89
C ARG A 27 -2.04 25.39 -5.30
N PHE A 28 -2.08 26.46 -4.50
CA PHE A 28 -1.68 27.80 -4.96
C PHE A 28 -0.70 28.59 -4.08
N SER A 29 -0.31 28.15 -2.88
CA SER A 29 0.64 28.95 -2.07
C SER A 29 1.49 28.22 -1.03
N ALA A 30 1.35 26.90 -0.86
CA ALA A 30 2.21 26.14 0.04
C ALA A 30 2.35 24.69 -0.46
N SER A 31 3.59 24.23 -0.68
CA SER A 31 3.93 22.84 -1.01
C SER A 31 3.75 21.90 0.20
N LYS A 32 2.56 21.92 0.82
CA LYS A 32 2.20 21.04 1.93
C LYS A 32 1.35 19.90 1.38
N SER A 33 1.81 18.68 1.62
CA SER A 33 1.05 17.45 1.36
C SER A 33 0.64 16.82 2.70
N ALA A 34 -0.40 15.99 2.66
CA ALA A 34 -0.84 15.13 3.75
C ALA A 34 -1.06 13.71 3.20
N TYR A 35 -0.97 12.72 4.09
CA TYR A 35 -1.29 11.34 3.77
C TYR A 35 -2.50 10.97 4.64
N PRO A 36 -3.74 11.26 4.20
CA PRO A 36 -4.92 10.68 4.82
C PRO A 36 -4.76 9.15 4.88
N VAL A 37 -5.16 8.58 6.01
CA VAL A 37 -5.19 7.13 6.21
C VAL A 37 -6.66 6.75 6.31
N TYR A 38 -7.10 5.87 5.44
CA TYR A 38 -8.45 5.35 5.42
C TYR A 38 -8.44 3.94 6.00
N LEU A 39 -9.36 3.66 6.92
CA LEU A 39 -9.53 2.36 7.52
C LEU A 39 -10.96 1.89 7.34
N THR A 40 -11.15 0.67 6.87
CA THR A 40 -12.47 0.10 6.66
C THR A 40 -12.46 -1.41 6.84
N LEU A 41 -13.61 -1.98 7.17
CA LEU A 41 -13.76 -3.42 7.30
C LEU A 41 -14.10 -4.02 5.93
N GLY A 42 -13.41 -5.09 5.56
CA GLY A 42 -13.62 -5.79 4.30
C GLY A 42 -14.98 -6.49 4.20
N ASN A 43 -15.63 -6.75 5.34
CA ASN A 43 -17.00 -7.26 5.40
C ASN A 43 -18.07 -6.17 5.15
N ILE A 44 -17.70 -4.89 5.10
CA ILE A 44 -18.62 -3.80 4.69
C ILE A 44 -18.69 -3.76 3.15
N PRO A 45 -19.91 -3.74 2.56
CA PRO A 45 -20.08 -3.60 1.12
C PRO A 45 -19.31 -2.39 0.58
N ARG A 46 -18.67 -2.56 -0.58
CA ARG A 46 -17.85 -1.51 -1.21
C ARG A 46 -18.59 -0.17 -1.31
N ALA A 47 -19.89 -0.19 -1.58
CA ALA A 47 -20.71 1.00 -1.74
C ALA A 47 -20.85 1.87 -0.47
N ILE A 48 -20.52 1.33 0.72
CA ILE A 48 -20.75 1.99 2.02
C ILE A 48 -19.42 2.47 2.65
N ARG A 49 -18.27 2.10 2.09
CA ARG A 49 -16.96 2.46 2.65
C ARG A 49 -16.70 3.96 2.40
N CYS A 50 -16.69 4.82 3.45
CA CYS A 50 -16.03 6.14 3.48
C CYS A 50 -16.29 6.95 4.78
N LYS A 51 -15.28 7.12 5.66
CA LYS A 51 -15.12 8.29 6.54
C LYS A 51 -13.61 8.61 6.68
N PRO A 52 -13.19 9.88 6.55
CA PRO A 52 -11.77 10.25 6.55
C PRO A 52 -11.21 10.51 7.97
N GLU A 53 -9.96 10.09 8.20
CA GLU A 53 -9.08 10.62 9.25
C GLU A 53 -7.86 11.27 8.57
N GLN A 54 -7.55 12.53 8.91
CA GLN A 54 -6.54 13.33 8.21
C GLN A 54 -5.28 13.49 9.06
N HIS A 55 -4.11 13.12 8.52
CA HIS A 55 -2.81 13.40 9.14
C HIS A 55 -1.80 13.98 8.14
N PRO A 56 -1.10 15.08 8.49
CA PRO A 56 -0.12 15.71 7.62
C PRO A 56 1.22 14.95 7.59
N SER A 57 1.81 14.77 6.41
CA SER A 57 3.15 14.20 6.23
C SER A 57 3.82 14.77 4.97
N LYS A 58 5.12 15.11 5.08
CA LYS A 58 5.92 15.80 4.03
C LYS A 58 6.69 14.80 3.14
N GLU A 59 7.28 15.33 2.07
CA GLU A 59 7.96 14.64 0.97
C GLU A 59 9.07 13.63 1.34
N ALA A 60 9.24 12.67 0.44
CA ALA A 60 10.08 11.46 0.49
C ALA A 60 11.57 11.73 0.79
N SER A 61 11.87 11.90 2.07
CA SER A 61 13.19 11.61 2.65
C SER A 61 13.07 10.40 3.57
N SER A 62 14.19 9.78 3.94
CA SER A 62 14.20 8.73 4.97
C SER A 62 13.51 9.16 6.27
N ARG A 63 13.48 10.48 6.58
CA ARG A 63 12.75 11.04 7.72
C ARG A 63 11.23 11.03 7.51
N ALA A 64 10.75 11.31 6.31
CA ALA A 64 9.32 11.26 6.01
C ALA A 64 8.79 9.82 6.04
N GLN A 65 9.54 8.86 5.51
CA GLN A 65 9.19 7.45 5.60
C GLN A 65 9.15 6.98 7.07
N ARG A 66 10.14 7.36 7.89
CA ARG A 66 10.07 7.11 9.34
C ARG A 66 8.83 7.71 9.97
N LEU A 67 8.56 8.99 9.72
CA LEU A 67 7.40 9.68 10.28
C LEU A 67 6.10 8.96 9.89
N PHE A 68 5.97 8.53 8.64
CA PHE A 68 4.82 7.77 8.15
C PHE A 68 4.63 6.46 8.94
N HIS A 69 5.68 5.65 9.11
CA HIS A 69 5.60 4.41 9.88
C HIS A 69 5.33 4.67 11.37
N GLU A 70 5.93 5.70 11.96
CA GLU A 70 5.67 6.09 13.34
C GLU A 70 4.22 6.55 13.55
N SER A 71 3.68 7.35 12.63
CA SER A 71 2.27 7.76 12.66
C SER A 71 1.33 6.57 12.55
N LEU A 72 1.55 5.67 11.58
CA LEU A 72 0.73 4.47 11.44
C LEU A 72 0.87 3.52 12.64
N ARG A 73 2.05 3.42 13.25
CA ARG A 73 2.25 2.64 14.48
C ARG A 73 1.35 3.15 15.60
N ILE A 74 1.31 4.46 15.81
CA ILE A 74 0.45 5.10 16.83
C ILE A 74 -1.04 4.89 16.51
N ILE A 75 -1.45 5.15 15.25
CA ILE A 75 -2.85 5.06 14.83
C ILE A 75 -3.37 3.62 14.94
N LEU A 76 -2.56 2.64 14.55
CA LEU A 76 -2.97 1.24 14.44
C LEU A 76 -2.62 0.41 15.69
N GLU A 77 -1.94 0.97 16.69
CA GLU A 77 -1.55 0.26 17.92
C GLU A 77 -2.70 -0.53 18.57
N PRO A 78 -3.93 0.03 18.70
CA PRO A 78 -5.05 -0.71 19.30
C PRO A 78 -5.42 -2.00 18.55
N LEU A 79 -5.15 -2.07 17.24
CA LEU A 79 -5.47 -3.24 16.42
C LEU A 79 -4.52 -4.41 16.66
N LYS A 80 -3.30 -4.17 17.17
CA LYS A 80 -2.35 -5.26 17.45
C LYS A 80 -2.89 -6.19 18.52
N GLU A 81 -3.35 -5.62 19.63
CA GLU A 81 -3.87 -6.41 20.73
C GLU A 81 -5.22 -7.02 20.36
N ALA A 82 -6.12 -6.23 19.75
CA ALA A 82 -7.40 -6.72 19.27
C ALA A 82 -7.25 -7.90 18.28
N GLY A 83 -6.25 -7.88 17.40
CA GLY A 83 -5.99 -8.98 16.48
C GLY A 83 -5.39 -10.24 17.13
N ARG A 84 -4.83 -10.14 18.35
CA ARG A 84 -4.24 -11.27 19.09
C ARG A 84 -5.25 -11.95 20.00
N THR A 85 -5.99 -11.14 20.75
CA THR A 85 -6.93 -11.63 21.79
C THR A 85 -8.37 -11.66 21.31
N GLY A 86 -8.67 -10.97 20.21
CA GLY A 86 -10.03 -10.76 19.76
C GLY A 86 -10.72 -9.66 20.56
N ILE A 87 -11.83 -9.16 20.03
CA ILE A 87 -12.73 -8.21 20.69
C ILE A 87 -14.14 -8.75 20.65
N GLU A 88 -14.87 -8.59 21.74
CA GLU A 88 -16.29 -8.92 21.80
C GLU A 88 -17.11 -7.82 21.13
N ILE A 89 -17.92 -8.18 20.15
CA ILE A 89 -18.82 -7.28 19.43
C ILE A 89 -20.24 -7.81 19.56
N ILE A 90 -21.16 -6.93 19.93
CA ILE A 90 -22.59 -7.25 19.95
C ILE A 90 -23.13 -7.10 18.52
N GLY A 91 -23.69 -8.19 17.99
CA GLY A 91 -24.34 -8.25 16.69
C GLY A 91 -25.68 -7.52 16.68
N GLY A 92 -26.27 -7.36 15.48
CA GLY A 92 -27.61 -6.79 15.34
C GLY A 92 -28.74 -7.70 15.84
N ASP A 93 -28.41 -8.93 16.21
CA ASP A 93 -29.25 -9.97 16.80
C ASP A 93 -29.07 -10.10 18.32
N ASP A 94 -28.40 -9.12 18.95
CA ASP A 94 -28.05 -9.08 20.38
C ASP A 94 -27.14 -10.23 20.85
N LEU A 95 -26.53 -10.98 19.93
CA LEU A 95 -25.54 -12.01 20.25
C LEU A 95 -24.13 -11.41 20.37
N VAL A 96 -23.33 -11.96 21.27
CA VAL A 96 -21.92 -11.57 21.42
C VAL A 96 -21.05 -12.45 20.53
N HIS A 97 -20.29 -11.81 19.65
CA HIS A 97 -19.34 -12.48 18.76
C HIS A 97 -17.91 -12.09 19.15
N LEU A 98 -17.03 -13.09 19.23
CA LEU A 98 -15.60 -12.86 19.33
C LEU A 98 -15.03 -12.58 17.93
N VAL A 99 -14.50 -11.38 17.72
CA VAL A 99 -14.04 -10.89 16.42
C VAL A 99 -12.55 -10.55 16.46
N PHE A 100 -11.80 -11.05 15.48
CA PHE A 100 -10.37 -10.80 15.33
C PHE A 100 -10.13 -9.83 14.15
N PRO A 101 -9.83 -8.55 14.39
CA PRO A 101 -9.44 -7.61 13.35
C PRO A 101 -8.04 -7.94 12.83
N ILE A 102 -7.92 -8.23 11.53
CA ILE A 102 -6.66 -8.61 10.90
C ILE A 102 -6.41 -7.73 9.67
N ILE A 103 -5.22 -7.13 9.55
CA ILE A 103 -4.83 -6.39 8.34
C ILE A 103 -4.79 -7.36 7.17
N ALA A 104 -5.79 -7.22 6.28
CA ALA A 104 -5.95 -8.09 5.13
C ALA A 104 -5.44 -7.43 3.84
N CYS A 105 -5.49 -6.10 3.77
CA CYS A 105 -5.23 -5.36 2.54
C CYS A 105 -4.69 -3.96 2.83
N TYR A 106 -3.70 -3.53 2.03
CA TYR A 106 -3.21 -2.17 1.97
C TYR A 106 -3.31 -1.65 0.53
N VAL A 107 -4.19 -0.67 0.31
CA VAL A 107 -4.45 -0.07 -1.01
C VAL A 107 -3.70 1.25 -1.11
N ALA A 108 -2.75 1.31 -2.03
CA ALA A 108 -1.99 2.52 -2.30
C ALA A 108 -1.56 2.51 -3.77
N ASP A 109 -1.28 3.70 -4.31
CA ASP A 109 -0.60 3.83 -5.58
C ASP A 109 0.89 3.45 -5.45
N TYR A 110 1.58 3.37 -6.58
CA TYR A 110 2.93 2.82 -6.63
C TYR A 110 3.95 3.47 -5.66
N PRO A 111 4.07 4.81 -5.57
CA PRO A 111 5.03 5.43 -4.66
C PRO A 111 4.69 5.15 -3.18
N GLU A 112 3.41 5.09 -2.82
CA GLU A 112 2.94 4.86 -1.46
C GLU A 112 3.10 3.38 -1.06
N GLN A 113 3.04 2.45 -2.01
CA GLN A 113 3.38 1.05 -1.76
C GLN A 113 4.83 0.92 -1.26
N TYR A 114 5.79 1.65 -1.82
CA TYR A 114 7.18 1.68 -1.33
C TYR A 114 7.29 2.32 0.04
N LEU A 115 6.52 3.40 0.24
CA LEU A 115 6.47 4.08 1.52
C LEU A 115 6.06 3.09 2.62
N ALA A 116 5.00 2.31 2.41
CA ALA A 116 4.46 1.34 3.36
C ALA A 116 5.26 0.03 3.51
N THR A 117 5.92 -0.43 2.44
CA THR A 117 6.66 -1.71 2.43
C THR A 117 8.14 -1.57 2.81
N CYS A 118 8.63 -0.35 2.98
CA CYS A 118 10.06 -0.05 3.14
C CYS A 118 10.93 -0.45 1.93
N LEU A 119 10.34 -0.85 0.81
CA LEU A 119 11.06 -1.26 -0.39
C LEU A 119 11.70 -0.07 -1.10
N LYS A 120 12.76 -0.35 -1.87
CA LYS A 120 13.39 0.62 -2.75
C LYS A 120 12.50 0.86 -3.97
N TYR A 121 12.37 2.13 -4.36
CA TYR A 121 11.61 2.51 -5.56
C TYR A 121 12.08 1.75 -6.80
N GLY A 122 11.13 1.28 -7.63
CA GLY A 122 11.41 0.48 -8.83
C GLY A 122 11.48 -1.03 -8.60
N THR A 123 11.25 -1.52 -7.38
CA THR A 123 11.24 -2.94 -7.04
C THR A 123 9.82 -3.50 -6.94
N CYS A 124 9.61 -4.78 -7.19
CA CYS A 124 8.28 -5.37 -7.13
C CYS A 124 7.86 -5.64 -5.68
N PRO A 125 6.75 -5.08 -5.16
CA PRO A 125 6.30 -5.39 -3.80
C PRO A 125 5.78 -6.81 -3.62
N LYS A 126 5.56 -7.53 -4.72
CA LYS A 126 5.05 -8.91 -4.75
C LYS A 126 6.10 -9.95 -5.08
N CYS A 127 7.15 -9.60 -5.82
CA CYS A 127 8.04 -10.53 -6.48
C CYS A 127 9.50 -10.23 -6.19
N LYS A 128 10.35 -11.26 -6.17
CA LYS A 128 11.79 -11.17 -5.87
C LYS A 128 12.62 -10.72 -7.06
N ALA A 129 11.97 -10.55 -8.20
CA ALA A 129 12.63 -10.09 -9.40
C ALA A 129 13.27 -8.73 -9.16
N ARG A 130 14.55 -8.64 -9.52
CA ARG A 130 15.22 -7.35 -9.68
C ARG A 130 14.46 -6.53 -10.71
N ALA A 131 14.61 -5.20 -10.68
CA ALA A 131 13.97 -4.31 -11.65
C ALA A 131 14.21 -4.74 -13.11
N GLU A 132 15.34 -5.42 -13.37
CA GLU A 132 15.76 -5.93 -14.67
C GLU A 132 15.17 -7.32 -15.04
N GLU A 133 14.57 -8.06 -14.09
CA GLU A 133 14.24 -9.50 -14.20
C GLU A 133 12.79 -9.84 -13.80
N LEU A 134 11.83 -8.91 -13.98
CA LEU A 134 10.42 -8.93 -13.52
C LEU A 134 9.54 -10.12 -14.01
N ALA A 135 9.92 -11.37 -13.72
CA ALA A 135 9.21 -12.58 -14.14
C ALA A 135 9.05 -13.68 -13.06
N GLN A 136 9.59 -13.54 -11.84
CA GLN A 136 9.55 -14.61 -10.83
C GLN A 136 9.14 -14.14 -9.41
N THR A 137 8.08 -14.75 -8.88
CA THR A 137 7.42 -14.57 -7.56
C THR A 137 8.17 -15.35 -6.46
N THR A 138 8.37 -14.94 -5.20
CA THR A 138 7.54 -14.26 -4.18
C THR A 138 8.49 -13.75 -3.07
N LEU A 139 8.24 -12.60 -2.43
CA LEU A 139 9.08 -12.06 -1.33
C LEU A 139 8.61 -12.52 0.07
N VAL A 140 9.57 -12.92 0.91
CA VAL A 140 9.54 -12.83 2.38
C VAL A 140 10.79 -12.03 2.73
N ILE A 141 10.63 -10.84 3.30
CA ILE A 141 11.76 -10.04 3.78
C ILE A 141 11.95 -10.36 5.27
N ASP A 142 12.96 -11.18 5.57
CA ASP A 142 13.41 -11.49 6.93
C ASP A 142 14.35 -10.39 7.49
N ALA A 143 14.14 -9.12 7.15
CA ALA A 143 15.01 -8.03 7.60
C ALA A 143 14.80 -7.65 9.08
N ALA A 144 13.71 -8.10 9.70
CA ALA A 144 13.30 -7.65 11.04
C ALA A 144 14.10 -8.25 12.20
N ASN A 145 14.98 -9.24 11.98
CA ASN A 145 15.64 -9.99 13.06
C ASN A 145 17.17 -9.94 13.07
N ILE A 146 17.79 -8.96 12.43
CA ILE A 146 19.25 -8.86 12.44
C ILE A 146 19.69 -7.84 13.48
N ASN A 147 20.16 -8.36 14.61
CA ASN A 147 20.85 -7.59 15.65
C ASN A 147 22.18 -7.07 15.08
N MET A 148 22.13 -5.95 14.37
CA MET A 148 23.31 -5.31 13.77
C MET A 148 23.89 -4.25 14.68
N ASN A 149 25.21 -4.31 14.88
CA ASN A 149 25.96 -3.46 15.81
C ASN A 149 25.97 -1.95 15.47
N SER A 150 25.36 -1.52 14.35
CA SER A 150 25.20 -0.10 14.03
C SER A 150 24.07 0.17 13.01
N ASN A 151 23.51 1.38 13.07
CA ASN A 151 22.54 1.88 12.08
C ASN A 151 23.08 1.88 10.65
N ALA A 152 24.39 2.09 10.47
CA ALA A 152 25.03 2.07 9.17
C ALA A 152 25.06 0.65 8.58
N ALA A 153 25.42 -0.34 9.41
CA ALA A 153 25.40 -1.75 9.02
C ALA A 153 23.98 -2.21 8.67
N PHE A 154 22.98 -1.86 9.50
CA PHE A 154 21.57 -2.14 9.22
C PHE A 154 21.15 -1.58 7.86
N ARG A 155 21.44 -0.30 7.61
CA ARG A 155 21.08 0.35 6.35
C ARG A 155 21.76 -0.31 5.15
N GLN A 156 23.05 -0.62 5.26
CA GLN A 156 23.79 -1.29 4.19
C GLN A 156 23.22 -2.69 3.89
N HIS A 157 22.83 -3.43 4.92
CA HIS A 157 22.18 -4.73 4.76
C HIS A 157 20.80 -4.60 4.11
N CYS A 158 19.94 -3.68 4.58
CA CYS A 158 18.65 -3.43 3.94
C CYS A 158 18.83 -3.08 2.46
N MET A 159 19.77 -2.19 2.14
CA MET A 159 20.02 -1.79 0.75
C MET A 159 20.51 -2.94 -0.13
N SER A 160 21.20 -3.95 0.42
CA SER A 160 21.61 -5.15 -0.34
C SER A 160 20.44 -6.09 -0.64
N GLN A 161 19.32 -5.92 0.05
CA GLN A 161 18.07 -6.64 -0.12
C GLN A 161 16.97 -5.77 -0.77
N ASP A 162 17.35 -4.66 -1.40
CA ASP A 162 16.41 -3.72 -2.03
C ASP A 162 15.38 -3.10 -1.06
N VAL A 163 15.76 -2.98 0.22
CA VAL A 163 15.02 -2.27 1.28
C VAL A 163 15.70 -0.93 1.56
N ALA A 164 14.92 0.15 1.72
CA ALA A 164 15.45 1.51 1.87
C ALA A 164 16.36 1.70 3.11
N GLY A 165 16.21 0.85 4.14
CA GLY A 165 17.03 0.85 5.36
C GLY A 165 16.87 2.12 6.20
N GLY A 166 15.82 2.90 5.92
CA GLY A 166 15.47 4.10 6.67
C GLY A 166 14.66 3.78 7.92
N VAL A 167 13.82 2.76 7.89
CA VAL A 167 12.88 2.42 8.97
C VAL A 167 13.40 1.19 9.71
N PHE A 168 13.53 1.30 11.03
CA PHE A 168 14.01 0.20 11.88
C PHE A 168 12.84 -0.63 12.43
N GLU A 169 11.76 0.05 12.82
CA GLU A 169 10.53 -0.56 13.32
C GLU A 169 9.35 -0.12 12.47
N PRO A 170 9.00 -0.88 11.43
CA PRO A 170 7.89 -0.49 10.57
C PRO A 170 6.55 -0.72 11.28
N PHE A 171 5.53 0.09 10.95
CA PHE A 171 4.22 0.04 11.63
C PHE A 171 3.57 -1.34 11.75
N TRP A 172 3.79 -2.23 10.76
CA TRP A 172 3.23 -3.58 10.75
C TRP A 172 3.94 -4.54 11.72
N LEU A 173 4.98 -4.09 12.43
CA LEU A 173 5.76 -4.93 13.32
C LEU A 173 4.85 -5.39 14.46
N ASP A 174 4.99 -6.67 14.81
CA ASP A 174 4.19 -7.35 15.82
C ASP A 174 2.70 -7.53 15.50
N PHE A 175 2.22 -7.11 14.33
CA PHE A 175 0.83 -7.41 13.97
C PHE A 175 0.62 -8.93 13.84
N PRO A 176 -0.40 -9.49 14.48
CA PRO A 176 -0.72 -10.91 14.34
C PRO A 176 -1.14 -11.18 12.91
N HIS A 177 -0.51 -12.19 12.31
CA HIS A 177 -0.89 -12.72 11.00
C HIS A 177 -0.84 -11.70 9.84
N CYS A 178 -0.05 -10.64 9.98
CA CYS A 178 0.15 -9.62 8.96
C CYS A 178 1.45 -9.87 8.20
N ASP A 179 1.35 -9.97 6.88
CA ASP A 179 2.47 -9.85 5.95
C ASP A 179 2.14 -8.69 5.01
N ILE A 180 2.87 -7.59 5.14
CA ILE A 180 2.62 -6.38 4.35
C ILE A 180 2.79 -6.62 2.85
N TYR A 181 3.72 -7.49 2.45
CA TYR A 181 4.02 -7.76 1.04
C TYR A 181 2.88 -8.58 0.42
N LEU A 182 2.20 -9.40 1.22
CA LEU A 182 0.96 -10.06 0.82
C LEU A 182 -0.25 -9.11 0.86
N ALA A 183 -0.33 -8.22 1.84
CA ALA A 183 -1.46 -7.29 2.01
C ALA A 183 -1.51 -6.17 0.95
N ILE A 184 -0.37 -5.70 0.44
CA ILE A 184 -0.35 -4.64 -0.58
C ILE A 184 -1.08 -5.09 -1.83
N THR A 185 -2.02 -4.30 -2.35
CA THR A 185 -2.66 -4.61 -3.64
C THR A 185 -1.86 -4.04 -4.80
N SER A 186 -1.89 -4.72 -5.95
CA SER A 186 -1.36 -4.14 -7.19
C SER A 186 -2.14 -2.88 -7.56
N ASP A 187 -1.42 -1.85 -7.96
CA ASP A 187 -1.98 -0.64 -8.54
C ASP A 187 -2.26 -0.92 -10.01
N VAL A 188 -3.51 -1.29 -10.31
CA VAL A 188 -3.91 -1.68 -11.67
C VAL A 188 -3.74 -0.50 -12.64
N LEU A 189 -3.93 0.74 -12.19
CA LEU A 189 -3.82 1.89 -13.07
C LEU A 189 -2.36 2.15 -13.45
N HIS A 190 -1.50 2.38 -12.46
CA HIS A 190 -0.12 2.81 -12.72
C HIS A 190 0.85 1.66 -12.98
N GLN A 191 0.60 0.44 -12.46
CA GLN A 191 1.49 -0.70 -12.70
C GLN A 191 1.08 -1.55 -13.91
N LEU A 192 -0.22 -1.70 -14.19
CA LEU A 192 -0.69 -2.53 -15.30
C LEU A 192 -1.06 -1.69 -16.52
N TYR A 193 -2.10 -0.85 -16.42
CA TYR A 193 -2.63 -0.15 -17.59
C TYR A 193 -1.68 0.89 -18.16
N GLN A 194 -0.98 1.66 -17.33
CA GLN A 194 -0.03 2.66 -17.80
C GLN A 194 1.12 2.00 -18.60
N GLY A 195 1.61 0.84 -18.16
CA GLY A 195 2.65 0.08 -18.88
C GLY A 195 2.17 -0.43 -20.23
N VAL A 196 0.97 -1.01 -20.28
CA VAL A 196 0.34 -1.48 -21.53
C VAL A 196 0.12 -0.30 -22.48
N PHE A 197 -0.44 0.80 -21.98
CA PHE A 197 -0.70 1.99 -22.79
C PHE A 197 0.59 2.58 -23.34
N LYS A 198 1.62 2.73 -22.51
CA LYS A 198 2.94 3.20 -22.95
C LYS A 198 3.51 2.30 -24.06
N HIS A 199 3.46 0.99 -23.88
CA HIS A 199 3.93 0.05 -24.89
C HIS A 199 3.16 0.17 -26.21
N ILE A 200 1.82 0.30 -26.14
CA ILE A 200 0.97 0.50 -27.32
C ILE A 200 1.36 1.79 -28.05
N VAL A 201 1.53 2.90 -27.33
CA VAL A 201 1.94 4.19 -27.91
C VAL A 201 3.30 4.06 -28.59
N GLU A 202 4.30 3.51 -27.89
CA GLU A 202 5.64 3.27 -28.44
C GLU A 202 5.62 2.35 -29.67
N TRP A 203 4.71 1.37 -29.71
CA TRP A 203 4.54 0.49 -30.86
C TRP A 203 3.94 1.22 -32.06
N HIS A 204 2.91 2.05 -31.86
CA HIS A 204 2.31 2.85 -32.93
C HIS A 204 3.30 3.86 -33.50
N GLN A 205 4.10 4.52 -32.65
CA GLN A 205 5.14 5.46 -33.08
C GLN A 205 6.26 4.84 -33.95
N LYS A 206 6.30 3.50 -34.11
CA LYS A 206 7.17 2.84 -35.11
C LYS A 206 6.63 2.87 -36.52
N PHE A 207 5.33 3.05 -36.69
CA PHE A 207 4.62 2.97 -37.97
C PHE A 207 4.01 4.30 -38.41
N MET A 208 3.81 5.24 -37.49
CA MET A 208 3.28 6.57 -37.76
C MET A 208 4.11 7.64 -37.06
N ASP A 209 4.10 8.85 -37.64
CA ASP A 209 4.74 10.01 -37.03
C ASP A 209 3.86 10.63 -35.92
N ASP A 210 4.46 11.52 -35.12
CA ASP A 210 3.78 12.16 -34.00
C ASP A 210 2.56 12.99 -34.44
N GLY A 211 2.55 13.51 -35.67
CA GLY A 211 1.44 14.30 -36.20
C GLY A 211 0.23 13.44 -36.57
N GLU A 212 0.45 12.27 -37.18
CA GLU A 212 -0.60 11.30 -37.47
C GLU A 212 -1.19 10.71 -36.17
N LEU A 213 -0.34 10.40 -35.18
CA LEU A 213 -0.80 9.92 -33.87
C LEU A 213 -1.67 10.97 -33.16
N ASP A 214 -1.26 12.25 -33.17
CA ASP A 214 -2.02 13.33 -32.56
C ASP A 214 -3.38 13.53 -33.25
N GLN A 215 -3.45 13.43 -34.58
CA GLN A 215 -4.73 13.48 -35.31
C GLN A 215 -5.67 12.35 -34.91
N LEU A 216 -5.17 11.12 -34.72
CA LEU A 216 -5.98 9.98 -34.29
C LEU A 216 -6.47 10.15 -32.84
N ILE A 217 -5.64 10.68 -31.94
CA ILE A 217 -6.05 10.98 -30.56
C ILE A 217 -7.14 12.05 -30.54
N ARG A 218 -7.03 13.10 -31.37
CA ARG A 218 -8.06 14.13 -31.53
C ARG A 218 -9.36 13.60 -32.11
N ALA A 219 -9.29 12.56 -32.95
CA ALA A 219 -10.46 11.92 -33.53
C ALA A 219 -11.18 10.95 -32.57
N LEU A 220 -10.62 10.68 -31.37
CA LEU A 220 -11.30 9.87 -30.37
C LEU A 220 -12.63 10.51 -29.96
N PRO A 221 -13.70 9.73 -29.78
CA PRO A 221 -14.98 10.28 -29.37
C PRO A 221 -14.87 11.02 -28.03
N PRO A 222 -15.67 12.06 -27.81
CA PRO A 222 -15.74 12.76 -26.54
C PRO A 222 -15.99 11.78 -25.39
N CYS A 223 -15.09 11.78 -24.41
CA CYS A 223 -15.22 10.99 -23.20
C CYS A 223 -15.45 11.90 -22.00
N TYR A 224 -16.39 11.53 -21.13
CA TYR A 224 -16.73 12.31 -19.95
C TYR A 224 -15.50 12.40 -19.01
N GLY A 225 -15.09 13.63 -18.68
CA GLY A 225 -13.97 13.89 -17.76
C GLY A 225 -12.59 14.00 -18.41
N VAL A 226 -12.49 13.96 -19.74
CA VAL A 226 -11.23 14.19 -20.47
C VAL A 226 -11.29 15.53 -21.19
N CYS A 227 -10.24 16.35 -21.05
CA CYS A 227 -10.09 17.55 -21.87
C CYS A 227 -9.72 17.14 -23.29
N HIS A 228 -10.56 17.52 -24.26
CA HIS A 228 -10.25 17.42 -25.69
C HIS A 228 -9.37 18.62 -26.09
N PHE A 229 -8.21 18.37 -26.68
CA PHE A 229 -7.25 19.39 -27.12
C PHE A 229 -7.17 19.41 -28.65
#